data_AF-A0A229NZH6-F1
#
_entry.id   AF-A0A229NZH6-F1
#
_cell.length_a   1.000
_cell.length_b   1.000
_cell.length_c   1.000
_cell.angle_alpha   90.00
_cell.angle_beta   90.00
_cell.angle_gamma   90.00
#
_symmetry.space_group_name_H-M   'P 1'
#
loop_
_entity.id
_entity.type
_entity.pdbx_description
1 polymer ?
#
loop_
_entity_poly.entity_id
_entity_poly.type
_entity_poly.pdbx_seq_one_letter_code
_entity_poly.pdbx_strand_id
1 'polypeptide(L)'
;MTANQNSTNVTVNEKQVYIDESQYEGDELALVKLLNQSTKYRNEENEAEYMALISDEPYTPITQMGSDKIIDIRIKAIGDISDTMGVIETLVTTEGLPQGFQMYVFHKINGQWKIYDID
;
A
#
# COMPACT_ATOMS: atom_id res chain seq x y z
N MET A 1 -10.83 7.66 -47.34
CA MET A 1 -12.00 7.50 -46.44
C MET A 1 -12.09 6.02 -46.13
N THR A 2 -11.94 5.47 -44.92
CA THR A 2 -11.82 6.00 -43.56
C THR A 2 -11.27 4.84 -42.71
N ALA A 3 -10.47 5.14 -41.69
CA ALA A 3 -10.00 4.18 -40.68
C ALA A 3 -11.14 3.77 -39.73
N ASN A 4 -10.97 2.62 -39.05
CA ASN A 4 -11.43 2.30 -37.69
C ASN A 4 -10.93 0.86 -37.39
N GLN A 5 -9.83 0.61 -36.66
CA GLN A 5 -9.56 0.89 -35.25
C GLN A 5 -10.74 0.50 -34.34
N ASN A 6 -10.94 -0.81 -34.18
CA ASN A 6 -11.66 -1.34 -33.03
C ASN A 6 -10.66 -1.47 -31.88
N SER A 7 -10.50 -0.38 -31.14
CA SER A 7 -9.90 -0.39 -29.80
C SER A 7 -10.86 -1.11 -28.86
N THR A 8 -10.52 -2.33 -28.46
CA THR A 8 -11.16 -2.99 -27.33
C THR A 8 -10.77 -2.24 -26.05
N ASN A 9 -11.67 -1.38 -25.57
CA ASN A 9 -11.68 -0.89 -24.20
C ASN A 9 -11.78 -2.09 -23.27
N VAL A 10 -10.66 -2.48 -22.68
CA VAL A 10 -10.61 -3.44 -21.59
C VAL A 10 -10.55 -2.63 -20.31
N THR A 11 -11.70 -2.12 -19.87
CA THR A 11 -11.87 -1.67 -18.48
C THR A 11 -12.05 -2.91 -17.63
N VAL A 12 -10.94 -3.56 -17.32
CA VAL A 12 -10.92 -4.66 -16.37
C VAL A 12 -10.64 -4.05 -15.00
N ASN A 13 -11.72 -3.77 -14.27
CA ASN A 13 -11.70 -3.69 -12.80
C ASN A 13 -11.53 -5.13 -12.27
N GLU A 14 -10.43 -5.79 -12.63
CA GLU A 14 -9.94 -6.91 -11.84
C GLU A 14 -9.51 -6.33 -10.50
N LYS A 15 -9.94 -6.97 -9.41
CA LYS A 15 -9.47 -6.68 -8.06
C LYS A 15 -7.95 -6.67 -8.10
N GLN A 16 -7.34 -5.49 -8.17
CA GLN A 16 -5.89 -5.34 -8.29
C GLN A 16 -5.29 -5.88 -6.98
N VAL A 17 -4.80 -7.11 -7.04
CA VAL A 17 -4.02 -7.70 -5.96
C VAL A 17 -2.60 -7.20 -6.15
N TYR A 18 -2.16 -6.30 -5.27
CA TYR A 18 -0.82 -5.70 -5.38
C TYR A 18 0.26 -6.67 -4.91
N ILE A 19 0.12 -7.18 -3.68
CA ILE A 19 0.98 -8.20 -3.08
C ILE A 19 0.13 -9.47 -2.86
N ASP A 20 0.65 -10.63 -3.24
CA ASP A 20 0.01 -11.93 -3.00
C ASP A 20 0.00 -12.25 -1.50
N GLU A 21 -1.17 -12.14 -0.88
CA GLU A 21 -1.37 -12.39 0.55
C GLU A 21 -1.21 -13.86 0.95
N SER A 22 -1.30 -14.81 0.01
CA SER A 22 -1.29 -16.24 0.34
C SER A 22 0.06 -16.75 0.88
N GLN A 23 1.10 -15.93 0.77
CA GLN A 23 2.46 -16.24 1.23
C GLN A 23 2.71 -15.88 2.70
N TYR A 24 1.76 -15.22 3.36
CA TYR A 24 1.95 -14.67 4.69
C TYR A 24 0.90 -15.19 5.68
N GLU A 25 1.27 -15.22 6.96
CA GLU A 25 0.37 -15.61 8.05
C GLU A 25 0.56 -14.70 9.28
N GLY A 26 -0.30 -14.86 10.29
CA GLY A 26 -0.18 -14.12 11.55
C GLY A 26 -0.11 -12.60 11.38
N ASP A 27 0.85 -11.99 12.06
CA ASP A 27 1.06 -10.54 12.02
C ASP A 27 1.65 -10.07 10.67
N GLU A 28 2.51 -10.87 10.01
CA GLU A 28 2.99 -10.55 8.66
C GLU A 28 1.82 -10.35 7.70
N LEU A 29 0.87 -11.27 7.68
CA LEU A 29 -0.34 -11.15 6.85
C LEU A 29 -1.15 -9.89 7.17
N ALA A 30 -1.23 -9.50 8.44
CA ALA A 30 -1.93 -8.29 8.84
C ALA A 30 -1.26 -7.03 8.28
N LEU A 31 0.07 -6.96 8.30
CA LEU A 31 0.84 -5.84 7.75
C LEU A 31 0.75 -5.81 6.21
N VAL A 32 0.85 -6.96 5.54
CA VAL A 32 0.70 -7.05 4.08
C VAL A 32 -0.70 -6.62 3.63
N LYS A 33 -1.74 -6.95 4.40
CA LYS A 33 -3.10 -6.46 4.14
C LYS A 33 -3.18 -4.93 4.24
N LEU A 34 -2.52 -4.32 5.23
CA LEU A 34 -2.46 -2.86 5.34
C LEU A 34 -1.75 -2.23 4.13
N LEU A 35 -0.67 -2.83 3.62
CA LEU A 35 -0.01 -2.37 2.39
C LEU A 35 -0.93 -2.46 1.17
N ASN A 36 -1.63 -3.58 1.01
CA ASN A 36 -2.59 -3.76 -0.09
C ASN A 36 -3.74 -2.75 0.01
N GLN A 37 -4.29 -2.52 1.21
CA GLN A 37 -5.36 -1.57 1.44
C GLN A 37 -4.90 -0.11 1.22
N SER A 38 -3.72 0.26 1.71
CA SER A 38 -3.18 1.61 1.52
C SER A 38 -2.91 1.90 0.04
N THR A 39 -2.34 0.94 -0.68
CA THR A 39 -2.11 1.02 -2.12
C THR A 39 -3.44 1.15 -2.89
N LYS A 40 -4.44 0.33 -2.51
CA LYS A 40 -5.78 0.39 -3.08
C LYS A 40 -6.40 1.77 -2.92
N TYR A 41 -6.48 2.28 -1.69
CA TYR A 41 -7.13 3.55 -1.40
C TYR A 41 -6.40 4.73 -2.04
N ARG A 42 -5.06 4.67 -2.12
CA ARG A 42 -4.26 5.63 -2.87
C ARG A 42 -4.62 5.65 -4.36
N ASN A 43 -4.71 4.49 -4.99
CA ASN A 43 -5.04 4.40 -6.41
C ASN A 43 -6.49 4.76 -6.74
N GLU A 44 -7.42 4.49 -5.81
CA GLU A 44 -8.84 4.86 -5.88
C GLU A 44 -9.10 6.33 -5.48
N GLU A 45 -8.06 7.08 -5.12
CA GLU A 45 -8.15 8.47 -4.64
C GLU A 45 -9.10 8.60 -3.42
N ASN A 46 -9.18 7.55 -2.60
CA ASN A 46 -10.04 7.48 -1.41
C ASN A 46 -9.26 7.86 -0.14
N GLU A 47 -9.05 9.16 0.03
CA GLU A 47 -8.27 9.71 1.14
C GLU A 47 -8.84 9.35 2.52
N ALA A 48 -10.17 9.36 2.68
CA ALA A 48 -10.79 9.07 3.98
C ALA A 48 -10.47 7.66 4.48
N GLU A 49 -10.60 6.65 3.63
CA GLU A 49 -10.29 5.26 3.97
C GLU A 49 -8.78 5.05 4.10
N TYR A 50 -7.96 5.73 3.30
CA TYR A 50 -6.50 5.72 3.45
C TYR A 50 -6.08 6.25 4.82
N MET A 51 -6.57 7.42 5.20
CA MET A 51 -6.23 8.04 6.49
C MET A 51 -6.73 7.21 7.68
N ALA A 52 -7.79 6.40 7.51
CA ALA A 52 -8.23 5.46 8.54
C ALA A 52 -7.23 4.32 8.79
N LEU A 53 -6.28 4.04 7.89
CA LEU A 53 -5.21 3.04 8.08
C LEU A 53 -4.01 3.61 8.86
N ILE A 54 -3.88 4.94 8.88
CA ILE A 54 -2.77 5.64 9.51
C ILE A 54 -2.97 5.64 11.04
N SER A 55 -1.87 5.56 11.78
CA SER A 55 -1.84 5.63 13.24
C SER A 55 -2.36 6.99 13.72
N ASP A 56 -3.11 6.99 14.81
CA ASP A 56 -3.54 8.20 15.53
C ASP A 56 -2.60 8.57 16.68
N GLU A 57 -1.49 7.84 16.83
CA GLU A 57 -0.47 8.18 17.82
C GLU A 57 0.14 9.55 17.56
N PRO A 58 0.54 10.25 18.64
CA PRO A 58 1.28 11.50 18.50
C PRO A 58 2.50 11.33 17.59
N TYR A 59 2.72 12.33 16.74
CA TYR A 59 3.90 12.44 15.86
C TYR A 59 3.98 11.46 14.70
N THR A 60 2.89 10.80 14.29
CA THR A 60 2.86 10.21 12.94
C THR A 60 3.17 11.31 11.90
N PRO A 61 4.17 11.12 11.02
CA PRO A 61 4.53 12.13 10.02
C PRO A 61 3.57 12.13 8.82
N ILE A 62 2.72 11.10 8.70
CA ILE A 62 1.77 10.94 7.60
C ILE A 62 0.53 11.81 7.89
N THR A 63 0.50 12.99 7.28
CA THR A 63 -0.60 13.97 7.49
C THR A 63 -1.60 14.00 6.34
N GLN A 64 -1.28 13.39 5.20
CA GLN A 64 -2.12 13.35 4.01
C GLN A 64 -1.76 12.13 3.14
N MET A 65 -2.67 11.75 2.25
CA MET A 65 -2.42 10.71 1.25
C MET A 65 -1.55 11.25 0.10
N GLY A 66 -0.58 10.46 -0.37
CA GLY A 66 0.21 10.80 -1.55
C GLY A 66 -0.63 10.77 -2.84
N SER A 67 -0.37 11.69 -3.77
CA SER A 67 -1.18 11.85 -4.99
C SER A 67 -0.83 10.90 -6.14
N ASP A 68 0.39 10.36 -6.17
CA ASP A 68 0.84 9.55 -7.32
C ASP A 68 0.27 8.14 -7.25
N LYS A 69 -0.23 7.59 -8.36
CA LYS A 69 -0.75 6.21 -8.40
C LYS A 69 0.40 5.22 -8.36
N ILE A 70 0.24 4.17 -7.54
CA ILE A 70 1.19 3.06 -7.45
C ILE A 70 0.80 2.02 -8.52
N ILE A 71 1.72 1.71 -9.43
CA ILE A 71 1.47 0.73 -10.50
C ILE A 71 2.05 -0.66 -10.18
N ASP A 72 3.06 -0.73 -9.32
CA ASP A 72 3.67 -1.99 -8.82
C ASP A 72 4.20 -1.75 -7.41
N ILE A 73 3.97 -2.70 -6.52
CA ILE A 73 4.56 -2.73 -5.18
C ILE A 73 4.92 -4.17 -4.84
N ARG A 74 6.13 -4.37 -4.31
CA ARG A 74 6.64 -5.69 -3.90
C ARG A 74 7.35 -5.60 -2.58
N ILE A 75 7.21 -6.64 -1.77
CA ILE A 75 7.99 -6.78 -0.55
C ILE A 75 9.43 -7.12 -0.94
N LYS A 76 10.36 -6.29 -0.48
CA LYS A 76 11.80 -6.52 -0.60
C LYS A 76 12.31 -7.33 0.59
N ALA A 77 11.88 -6.96 1.79
CA ALA A 77 12.22 -7.64 3.02
C ALA A 77 11.14 -7.36 4.08
N ILE A 78 10.92 -8.34 4.95
CA ILE A 78 10.18 -8.15 6.20
C ILE A 78 11.24 -7.98 7.29
N GLY A 79 11.17 -6.86 8.00
CA GLY A 79 12.05 -6.57 9.13
C GLY A 79 11.56 -7.22 10.42
N ASP A 80 12.00 -6.68 11.56
CA ASP A 80 11.54 -7.18 12.85
C ASP A 80 10.04 -6.91 13.04
N ILE A 81 9.31 -7.95 13.46
CA ILE A 81 7.93 -7.87 13.91
C ILE A 81 7.87 -8.32 15.36
N SER A 82 7.33 -7.45 16.21
CA SER A 82 7.10 -7.65 17.63
C SER A 82 5.62 -7.48 17.95
N ASP A 83 5.24 -7.65 19.22
CA ASP A 83 3.85 -7.47 19.64
C ASP A 83 3.31 -6.04 19.43
N THR A 84 4.18 -5.04 19.30
CA THR A 84 3.79 -3.62 19.24
C THR A 84 4.25 -2.89 17.99
N MET A 85 5.22 -3.42 17.25
CA MET A 85 5.82 -2.76 16.09
C MET A 85 6.21 -3.77 15.02
N GLY A 86 6.08 -3.39 13.75
CA GLY A 86 6.57 -4.14 12.60
C GLY A 86 7.15 -3.23 11.53
N VAL A 87 8.06 -3.76 10.70
CA VAL A 87 8.68 -3.03 9.59
C VAL A 87 8.62 -3.88 8.31
N ILE A 88 8.21 -3.27 7.19
CA ILE A 88 8.29 -3.89 5.87
C ILE A 88 9.00 -2.95 4.91
N GLU A 89 10.04 -3.47 4.26
CA GLU A 89 10.71 -2.82 3.15
C GLU A 89 10.04 -3.18 1.83
N THR A 90 9.76 -2.19 1.00
CA THR A 90 9.09 -2.38 -0.30
C THR A 90 9.86 -1.73 -1.44
N LEU A 91 9.69 -2.29 -2.64
CA LEU A 91 10.01 -1.64 -3.90
C LEU A 91 8.70 -1.16 -4.51
N VAL A 92 8.59 0.14 -4.74
CA VAL A 92 7.36 0.80 -5.22
C VAL A 92 7.65 1.50 -6.54
N THR A 93 6.80 1.26 -7.52
CA THR A 93 6.81 2.00 -8.79
C THR A 93 5.54 2.82 -8.85
N THR A 94 5.67 4.14 -8.96
CA THR A 94 4.54 5.03 -9.19
C THR A 94 4.49 5.47 -10.65
N GLU A 95 3.31 5.87 -11.10
CA GLU A 95 3.11 6.32 -12.48
C GLU A 95 4.01 7.53 -12.78
N GLY A 96 4.82 7.42 -13.85
CA GLY A 96 5.70 8.50 -14.30
C GLY A 96 7.00 8.67 -13.51
N LEU A 97 7.26 7.88 -12.47
CA LEU A 97 8.50 7.94 -11.68
C LEU A 97 9.28 6.61 -11.76
N PRO A 98 10.61 6.64 -11.57
CA PRO A 98 11.40 5.42 -11.44
C PRO A 98 11.00 4.64 -10.17
N GLN A 99 11.26 3.34 -10.17
CA GLN A 99 11.08 2.51 -8.98
C GLN A 99 11.91 3.06 -7.81
N GLY A 100 11.26 3.22 -6.67
CA GLY A 100 11.84 3.67 -5.42
C GLY A 100 11.78 2.59 -4.35
N PHE A 101 12.53 2.82 -3.29
CA PHE A 101 12.44 2.08 -2.04
C PHE A 101 11.51 2.84 -1.09
N GLN A 102 10.65 2.12 -0.37
CA GLN A 102 9.86 2.67 0.72
C GLN A 102 9.90 1.73 1.92
N MET A 103 10.12 2.27 3.12
CA MET A 103 10.05 1.53 4.36
C MET A 103 8.77 1.89 5.10
N TYR A 104 7.93 0.90 5.36
CA TYR A 104 6.72 1.07 6.15
C TYR A 104 6.99 0.65 7.59
N VAL A 105 6.69 1.55 8.52
CA VAL A 105 6.70 1.27 9.96
C VAL A 105 5.25 1.15 10.43
N PHE A 106 4.96 0.08 11.16
CA PHE A 106 3.63 -0.22 11.68
C PHE A 106 3.67 -0.29 13.20
N HIS A 107 2.63 0.25 13.84
CA HIS A 107 2.41 0.07 15.28
C HIS A 107 1.12 -0.69 15.53
N LYS A 108 1.10 -1.49 16.60
CA LYS A 108 -0.09 -2.21 17.08
C LYS A 108 -0.68 -1.47 18.27
N ILE A 109 -1.81 -0.80 18.05
CA ILE A 109 -2.48 0.01 19.07
C ILE A 109 -3.80 -0.68 19.42
N ASN A 110 -4.00 -0.99 20.70
CA ASN A 110 -5.18 -1.71 21.18
C ASN A 110 -5.46 -3.02 20.42
N GLY A 111 -4.40 -3.72 19.99
CA GLY A 111 -4.48 -4.97 19.24
C GLY A 111 -4.72 -4.81 17.74
N GLN A 112 -4.82 -3.59 17.21
CA GLN A 112 -4.98 -3.30 15.79
C GLN A 112 -3.70 -2.71 15.21
N TRP A 113 -3.23 -3.29 14.10
CA TRP A 113 -2.11 -2.73 13.33
C TRP A 113 -2.54 -1.47 12.57
N LYS A 114 -1.66 -0.47 12.54
CA LYS A 114 -1.79 0.80 11.82
C LYS A 114 -0.46 1.16 11.18
N ILE A 115 -0.49 1.91 10.07
CA ILE A 115 0.71 2.47 9.45
C ILE A 115 1.12 3.70 10.27
N TYR A 116 2.30 3.67 10.88
CA TYR A 116 2.84 4.78 11.65
C TYR A 116 3.64 5.74 10.77
N ASP A 117 4.52 5.20 9.93
CA ASP A 117 5.46 5.97 9.10
C ASP A 117 5.71 5.30 7.73
N ILE A 118 6.11 6.12 6.76
CA ILE A 118 6.58 5.70 5.43
C ILE A 118 7.80 6.58 5.08
N ASP A 119 8.99 5.97 5.10
CA ASP A 119 10.27 6.57 4.67
C ASP A 119 10.60 6.30 3.20
#